data_AF-A0A0F7LUU5-F1
#
_entry.id   AF-A0A0F7LUU5-F1
#
_cell.length_a   1.000
_cell.length_b   1.000
_cell.length_c   1.000
_cell.angle_alpha   90.00
_cell.angle_beta   90.00
_cell.angle_gamma   90.00
#
_symmetry.space_group_name_H-M   'P 1'
#
loop_
_entity.id
_entity.type
_entity.pdbx_description
1 polymer ?
#
loop_
_entity_poly.entity_id
_entity_poly.type
_entity_poly.pdbx_seq_one_letter_code
_entity_poly.pdbx_strand_id
1 'polypeptide(L)'
;MPSQPTALPSVSVVNKHDFEQELELMPDQQTLKERQQRWIQGEPLKKVLNDFDPAKQRKIAWQWYQTLPPDSQPSQRAQLEGKLIAPVQEHLWSQFGGLTLPVKPQLDLPEFRAIVREFAPTGRQQETVLLKVLGEIKSLDGNEYLSDLIRSELKTLIPRNGMVDNLIRNSHKLDLEE
;
A
#
# COMPACT_ATOMS: atom_id res chain seq x y z
N MET A 1 1.70 -16.44 63.43
CA MET A 1 2.23 -15.11 63.07
C MET A 1 3.47 -15.32 62.21
N PRO A 2 3.75 -14.50 61.18
CA PRO A 2 3.01 -14.20 59.95
C PRO A 2 3.73 -14.84 58.72
N SER A 3 3.03 -15.45 57.76
CA SER A 3 2.51 -14.85 56.51
C SER A 3 3.56 -14.08 55.68
N GLN A 4 4.11 -14.75 54.66
CA GLN A 4 4.85 -14.09 53.56
C GLN A 4 4.12 -14.42 52.25
N PRO A 5 3.45 -13.44 51.62
CA PRO A 5 2.80 -13.64 50.33
C PRO A 5 3.82 -13.53 49.21
N THR A 6 3.99 -14.60 48.43
CA THR A 6 4.73 -14.56 47.17
C THR A 6 3.95 -13.68 46.20
N ALA A 7 4.47 -12.49 45.93
CA ALA A 7 3.93 -11.56 44.95
C ALA A 7 3.92 -12.22 43.57
N LEU A 8 2.73 -12.38 43.00
CA LEU A 8 2.55 -12.61 41.56
C LEU A 8 2.95 -11.31 40.85
N PRO A 9 3.73 -11.34 39.76
CA PRO A 9 3.91 -10.16 38.94
C PRO A 9 2.56 -9.83 38.30
N SER A 10 1.98 -8.70 38.71
CA SER A 10 0.90 -8.03 38.00
C SER A 10 1.43 -7.68 36.62
N VAL A 11 1.13 -8.52 35.62
CA VAL A 11 1.31 -8.15 34.22
C VAL A 11 0.26 -7.09 33.95
N SER A 12 0.71 -5.84 34.01
CA SER A 12 -0.03 -4.65 33.68
C SER A 12 -0.78 -4.87 32.38
N VAL A 13 -2.10 -4.72 32.45
CA VAL A 13 -3.03 -4.71 31.32
C VAL A 13 -2.75 -3.45 30.49
N VAL A 14 -1.66 -3.47 29.72
CA VAL A 14 -1.28 -2.43 28.75
C VAL A 14 -1.33 -3.07 27.37
N ASN A 15 -2.50 -3.55 26.97
CA ASN A 15 -2.75 -4.00 25.59
C ASN A 15 -4.22 -3.83 25.17
N LYS A 16 -5.06 -3.18 25.99
CA LYS A 16 -6.45 -2.88 25.61
C LYS A 16 -6.61 -1.52 24.93
N HIS A 17 -5.67 -0.59 25.11
CA HIS A 17 -5.78 0.75 24.56
C HIS A 17 -5.24 0.88 23.12
N ASP A 18 -4.40 -0.05 22.65
CA ASP A 18 -3.90 -0.02 21.27
C ASP A 18 -4.91 -0.52 20.24
N PHE A 19 -5.89 -1.34 20.64
CA PHE A 19 -6.92 -1.84 19.72
C PHE A 19 -8.05 -0.84 19.45
N GLU A 20 -8.20 0.18 20.31
CA GLU A 20 -9.27 1.19 20.21
C GLU A 20 -8.84 2.46 19.45
N GLN A 21 -7.55 2.67 19.22
CA GLN A 21 -7.06 3.83 18.44
C GLN A 21 -7.15 3.66 16.92
N GLU A 22 -7.48 2.46 16.42
CA GLU A 22 -7.61 2.21 14.98
C GLU A 22 -9.07 2.04 14.51
N LEU A 23 -10.02 2.59 15.27
CA LEU A 23 -11.33 2.98 14.74
C LEU A 23 -11.24 4.40 14.18
N GLU A 24 -10.33 4.63 13.23
CA GLU A 24 -10.51 5.74 12.30
C GLU A 24 -11.77 5.44 11.50
N LEU A 25 -12.91 5.92 12.00
CA LEU A 25 -14.20 5.87 11.34
C LEU A 25 -14.01 6.42 9.93
N MET A 26 -13.96 5.51 8.96
CA MET A 26 -13.97 5.91 7.57
C MET A 26 -15.17 6.83 7.37
N PRO A 27 -15.02 7.91 6.58
CA PRO A 27 -16.15 8.76 6.27
C PRO A 27 -17.31 7.93 5.74
N ASP A 28 -18.51 8.38 6.07
CA ASP A 28 -19.74 7.72 5.68
C ASP A 28 -19.72 7.35 4.17
N GLN A 29 -20.13 6.11 3.88
CA GLN A 29 -20.01 5.54 2.53
C GLN A 29 -20.85 6.31 1.50
N GLN A 30 -21.95 6.92 1.92
CA GLN A 30 -22.78 7.76 1.05
C GLN A 30 -22.04 9.05 0.70
N THR A 31 -21.43 9.70 1.70
CA THR A 31 -20.59 10.88 1.50
C THR A 31 -19.40 10.60 0.57
N LEU A 32 -18.76 9.44 0.70
CA LEU A 32 -17.66 9.04 -0.18
C LEU A 32 -18.13 8.83 -1.62
N LYS A 33 -19.30 8.20 -1.83
CA LYS A 33 -19.88 8.02 -3.17
C LYS A 33 -20.21 9.35 -3.84
N GLU A 34 -20.80 10.29 -3.10
CA GLU A 34 -21.10 11.63 -3.61
C GLU A 34 -19.82 12.37 -4.02
N ARG A 35 -18.79 12.33 -3.18
CA ARG A 35 -17.47 12.92 -3.50
C ARG A 35 -16.83 12.25 -4.71
N GLN A 36 -16.88 10.91 -4.81
CA GLN A 36 -16.39 10.17 -5.96
C GLN A 36 -17.14 10.58 -7.23
N GLN A 37 -18.46 10.74 -7.15
CA GLN A 37 -19.26 11.19 -8.30
C GLN A 37 -18.85 12.59 -8.75
N ARG A 38 -18.70 13.56 -7.85
CA ARG A 38 -18.24 14.91 -8.22
C ARG A 38 -16.86 14.89 -8.89
N TRP A 39 -15.97 14.04 -8.42
CA TRP A 39 -14.66 13.84 -9.02
C TRP A 39 -14.73 13.21 -10.43
N ILE A 40 -15.58 12.19 -10.61
CA ILE A 40 -15.87 11.61 -11.92
C ILE A 40 -16.45 12.66 -12.88
N GLN A 41 -17.27 13.58 -12.38
CA GLN A 41 -17.83 14.72 -13.13
C GLN A 41 -16.82 15.84 -13.43
N GLY A 42 -15.55 15.70 -12.99
CA GLY A 42 -14.46 16.62 -13.35
C GLY A 42 -13.98 17.52 -12.22
N GLU A 43 -14.52 17.42 -11.01
CA GLU A 43 -13.94 18.13 -9.86
C GLU A 43 -12.53 17.56 -9.55
N PRO A 44 -11.50 18.39 -9.31
CA PRO A 44 -10.14 17.89 -9.07
C PRO A 44 -10.03 16.99 -7.83
N LEU A 45 -9.21 15.93 -7.91
CA LEU A 45 -8.99 14.97 -6.80
C LEU A 45 -8.58 15.67 -5.50
N LYS A 46 -7.70 16.68 -5.60
CA LYS A 46 -7.24 17.49 -4.46
C LYS A 46 -8.40 18.22 -3.77
N LYS A 47 -9.41 18.65 -4.52
CA LYS A 47 -10.55 19.40 -4.02
C LYS A 47 -11.59 18.50 -3.35
N VAL A 48 -11.85 17.30 -3.89
CA VAL A 48 -12.81 16.37 -3.27
C VAL A 48 -12.30 15.69 -2.00
N LEU A 49 -10.97 15.59 -1.85
CA LEU A 49 -10.30 14.94 -0.71
C LEU A 49 -9.71 15.92 0.31
N ASN A 50 -9.83 17.23 0.10
CA ASN A 50 -9.17 18.29 0.88
C ASN A 50 -9.41 18.22 2.40
N ASP A 51 -10.59 17.78 2.83
CA ASP A 51 -11.00 17.75 4.25
C ASP A 51 -10.40 16.58 5.03
N PHE A 52 -9.76 15.62 4.35
CA PHE A 52 -9.15 14.45 4.98
C PHE A 52 -7.67 14.68 5.24
N ASP A 53 -7.13 14.06 6.28
CA ASP A 53 -5.69 14.00 6.50
C ASP A 53 -4.99 13.17 5.40
N PRO A 54 -3.67 13.33 5.19
CA PRO A 54 -2.95 12.65 4.11
C PRO A 54 -3.09 11.12 4.09
N ALA A 55 -3.18 10.46 5.25
CA ALA A 55 -3.30 9.01 5.35
C ALA A 55 -4.69 8.57 4.89
N LYS A 56 -5.75 9.24 5.36
CA LYS A 56 -7.14 9.00 4.88
C LYS A 56 -7.28 9.29 3.39
N GLN A 57 -6.70 10.38 2.89
CA GLN A 57 -6.72 10.70 1.46
C GLN A 57 -6.10 9.56 0.62
N ARG A 58 -4.98 8.99 1.08
CA ARG A 58 -4.30 7.88 0.41
C ARG A 58 -5.14 6.60 0.44
N LYS A 59 -5.76 6.29 1.58
CA LYS A 59 -6.68 5.14 1.72
C LYS A 59 -7.87 5.25 0.77
N ILE A 60 -8.51 6.42 0.70
CA ILE A 60 -9.63 6.69 -0.20
C ILE A 60 -9.19 6.61 -1.66
N ALA A 61 -8.03 7.18 -2.00
CA ALA A 61 -7.49 7.11 -3.36
C ALA A 61 -7.22 5.65 -3.79
N TRP A 62 -6.68 4.81 -2.91
CA TRP A 62 -6.50 3.38 -3.18
C TRP A 62 -7.84 2.66 -3.40
N GLN A 63 -8.85 2.97 -2.59
CA GLN A 63 -10.20 2.42 -2.77
C GLN A 63 -10.77 2.79 -4.15
N TRP A 64 -10.70 4.07 -4.52
CA TRP A 64 -11.18 4.54 -5.82
C TRP A 64 -10.38 3.93 -6.98
N TYR A 65 -9.06 3.79 -6.83
CA TYR A 65 -8.20 3.12 -7.81
C TYR A 65 -8.61 1.66 -8.06
N GLN A 66 -9.05 0.94 -7.04
CA GLN A 66 -9.48 -0.46 -7.21
C GLN A 66 -10.88 -0.58 -7.83
N THR A 67 -11.77 0.38 -7.54
CA THR A 67 -13.16 0.36 -8.03
C THR A 67 -13.35 0.95 -9.42
N LEU A 68 -12.46 1.85 -9.84
CA LEU A 68 -12.58 2.53 -11.14
C LEU A 68 -12.12 1.59 -12.26
N PRO A 69 -12.97 1.32 -13.27
CA PRO A 69 -12.55 0.52 -14.42
C PRO A 69 -11.39 1.21 -15.17
N PRO A 70 -10.35 0.47 -15.57
CA PRO A 70 -9.12 1.05 -16.14
C PRO A 70 -9.37 1.83 -17.44
N ASP A 71 -10.33 1.39 -18.27
CA ASP A 71 -10.54 1.97 -19.62
C ASP A 71 -11.59 3.08 -19.67
N SER A 72 -12.35 3.29 -18.58
CA SER A 72 -13.52 4.17 -18.64
C SER A 72 -13.20 5.64 -18.41
N GLN A 73 -12.12 5.96 -17.69
CA GLN A 73 -11.84 7.32 -17.21
C GLN A 73 -10.33 7.60 -17.08
N PRO A 74 -9.61 7.79 -18.19
CA PRO A 74 -8.14 7.91 -18.20
C PRO A 74 -7.64 9.12 -17.42
N SER A 75 -8.32 10.27 -17.50
CA SER A 75 -7.93 11.50 -16.79
C SER A 75 -8.06 11.37 -15.26
N GLN A 76 -9.12 10.72 -14.79
CA GLN A 76 -9.31 10.39 -13.39
C GLN A 76 -8.26 9.37 -12.93
N ARG A 77 -7.99 8.35 -13.74
CA ARG A 77 -6.95 7.37 -13.47
C ARG A 77 -5.59 8.04 -13.27
N ALA A 78 -5.21 8.95 -14.17
CA ALA A 78 -3.97 9.70 -14.08
C ALA A 78 -3.87 10.53 -12.79
N GLN A 79 -4.96 11.14 -12.31
CA GLN A 79 -4.96 11.86 -11.04
C GLN A 79 -4.73 10.94 -9.83
N LEU A 80 -5.32 9.74 -9.83
CA LEU A 80 -5.05 8.75 -8.78
C LEU A 80 -3.61 8.26 -8.84
N GLU A 81 -3.09 8.01 -10.04
CA GLU A 81 -1.70 7.55 -10.24
C GLU A 81 -0.70 8.63 -9.80
N GLY A 82 -0.96 9.90 -10.12
CA GLY A 82 -0.15 11.01 -9.62
C GLY A 82 -0.16 11.14 -8.09
N LYS A 83 -1.21 10.69 -7.39
CA LYS A 83 -1.27 10.71 -5.92
C LYS A 83 -0.66 9.47 -5.26
N LEU A 84 -0.76 8.31 -5.91
CA LEU A 84 -0.41 7.00 -5.33
C LEU A 84 0.96 6.51 -5.78
N ILE A 85 1.33 6.75 -7.04
CA ILE A 85 2.50 6.18 -7.70
C ILE A 85 3.64 7.19 -7.75
N ALA A 86 3.35 8.44 -8.15
CA ALA A 86 4.40 9.45 -8.34
C ALA A 86 5.27 9.69 -7.10
N PRO A 87 4.74 9.77 -5.85
CA PRO A 87 5.59 9.91 -4.68
C PRO A 87 6.54 8.74 -4.47
N VAL A 88 6.10 7.50 -4.77
CA VAL A 88 6.97 6.32 -4.67
C VAL A 88 8.06 6.38 -5.71
N GLN A 89 7.71 6.73 -6.95
CA GLN A 89 8.66 6.89 -8.04
C GLN A 89 9.73 7.92 -7.71
N GLU A 90 9.33 9.11 -7.24
CA GLU A 90 10.23 10.20 -6.88
C GLU A 90 11.20 9.77 -5.75
N HIS A 91 10.70 9.12 -4.70
CA HIS A 91 11.54 8.65 -3.60
C HIS A 91 12.51 7.54 -4.05
N LEU A 92 12.02 6.55 -4.80
CA LEU A 92 12.85 5.47 -5.32
C LEU A 92 13.92 5.99 -6.28
N TRP A 93 13.56 6.95 -7.13
CA TRP A 93 14.51 7.62 -8.03
C TRP A 93 15.56 8.41 -7.25
N SER A 94 15.15 9.20 -6.26
CA SER A 94 16.07 10.00 -5.48
C SER A 94 17.10 9.16 -4.71
N GLN A 95 16.74 7.94 -4.30
CA GLN A 95 17.60 7.06 -3.52
C GLN A 95 18.43 6.11 -4.37
N PHE A 96 17.83 5.56 -5.43
CA PHE A 96 18.42 4.47 -6.21
C PHE A 96 18.68 4.82 -7.68
N GLY A 97 18.20 5.97 -8.15
CA GLY A 97 18.40 6.45 -9.51
C GLY A 97 19.86 6.80 -9.78
N GLY A 98 20.37 6.41 -10.95
CA GLY A 98 21.76 6.66 -11.35
C GLY A 98 22.82 5.84 -10.62
N LEU A 99 22.43 4.94 -9.70
CA LEU A 99 23.35 3.95 -9.16
C LEU A 99 23.74 2.96 -10.25
N THR A 100 25.05 2.67 -10.36
CA THR A 100 25.60 1.78 -11.41
C THR A 100 26.29 0.54 -10.85
N LEU A 101 26.42 0.46 -9.52
CA LEU A 101 27.00 -0.71 -8.86
C LEU A 101 26.05 -1.90 -8.91
N PRO A 102 26.52 -3.15 -8.79
CA PRO A 102 25.61 -4.29 -8.67
C PRO A 102 24.74 -4.18 -7.42
N VAL A 103 23.46 -4.52 -7.55
CA VAL A 103 22.49 -4.58 -6.45
C VAL A 103 23.00 -5.52 -5.35
N LYS A 104 22.88 -5.09 -4.09
CA LYS A 104 23.16 -5.87 -2.88
C LYS A 104 21.85 -6.11 -2.12
N PRO A 105 21.10 -7.18 -2.45
CA PRO A 105 19.74 -7.37 -1.96
C PRO A 105 19.57 -7.31 -0.43
N GLN A 106 20.59 -7.73 0.33
CA GLN A 106 20.53 -7.73 1.81
C GLN A 106 20.58 -6.32 2.41
N LEU A 107 21.19 -5.36 1.69
CA LEU A 107 21.33 -3.98 2.13
C LEU A 107 20.22 -3.09 1.55
N ASP A 108 19.95 -3.27 0.25
CA ASP A 108 19.09 -2.35 -0.49
C ASP A 108 17.60 -2.66 -0.37
N LEU A 109 17.22 -3.95 -0.32
CA LEU A 109 15.80 -4.33 -0.27
C LEU A 109 15.07 -3.86 0.99
N PRO A 110 15.66 -3.86 2.20
CA PRO A 110 14.99 -3.32 3.38
C PRO A 110 14.56 -1.86 3.22
N GLU A 111 15.45 -1.00 2.73
CA GLU A 111 15.18 0.43 2.51
C GLU A 111 14.20 0.64 1.36
N PHE A 112 14.42 -0.06 0.24
CA PHE A 112 13.50 -0.08 -0.89
C PHE A 112 12.07 -0.45 -0.45
N ARG A 113 11.91 -1.51 0.33
CA ARG A 113 10.61 -1.96 0.84
C ARG A 113 9.99 -0.96 1.80
N ALA A 114 10.79 -0.26 2.61
CA ALA A 114 10.29 0.76 3.53
C ALA A 114 9.62 1.90 2.77
N ILE A 115 10.28 2.40 1.72
CA ILE A 115 9.74 3.44 0.83
C ILE A 115 8.43 2.99 0.19
N VAL A 116 8.40 1.79 -0.40
CA VAL A 116 7.19 1.30 -1.07
C VAL A 116 6.05 1.12 -0.06
N ARG A 117 6.31 0.55 1.12
CA ARG A 117 5.30 0.28 2.16
C ARG A 117 4.68 1.53 2.73
N GLU A 118 5.43 2.63 2.79
CA GLU A 118 4.91 3.91 3.26
C GLU A 118 3.67 4.31 2.44
N PHE A 119 3.73 4.21 1.12
CA PHE A 119 2.66 4.64 0.21
C PHE A 119 1.72 3.50 -0.23
N ALA A 120 2.20 2.26 -0.18
CA ALA A 120 1.48 1.04 -0.54
C ALA A 120 1.55 0.01 0.61
N PRO A 121 0.68 0.11 1.62
CA PRO A 121 0.76 -0.73 2.81
C PRO A 121 0.50 -2.22 2.54
N THR A 122 -0.29 -2.57 1.52
CA THR A 122 -0.63 -3.98 1.22
C THR A 122 0.21 -4.57 0.09
N GLY A 123 0.43 -5.90 0.10
CA GLY A 123 1.22 -6.58 -0.94
C GLY A 123 0.70 -6.36 -2.37
N ARG A 124 -0.63 -6.29 -2.55
CA ARG A 124 -1.25 -6.02 -3.87
C ARG A 124 -1.04 -4.58 -4.33
N GLN A 125 -1.09 -3.62 -3.41
CA GLN A 125 -0.75 -2.23 -3.71
C GLN A 125 0.73 -2.12 -4.05
N GLN A 126 1.62 -2.80 -3.31
CA GLN A 126 3.07 -2.80 -3.59
C GLN A 126 3.35 -3.33 -4.99
N GLU A 127 2.78 -4.49 -5.34
CA GLU A 127 2.89 -5.04 -6.70
C GLU A 127 2.40 -4.06 -7.76
N THR A 128 1.23 -3.44 -7.55
CA THR A 128 0.65 -2.46 -8.48
C THR A 128 1.58 -1.27 -8.70
N VAL A 129 2.09 -0.67 -7.61
CA VAL A 129 3.01 0.47 -7.68
C VAL A 129 4.29 0.07 -8.41
N LEU A 130 4.89 -1.04 -8.03
CA LEU A 130 6.14 -1.49 -8.59
C LEU A 130 6.05 -1.84 -10.08
N LEU A 131 4.94 -2.44 -10.52
CA LEU A 131 4.69 -2.68 -11.95
C LEU A 131 4.54 -1.36 -12.73
N LYS A 132 3.86 -0.36 -12.15
CA LYS A 132 3.69 0.96 -12.77
C LYS A 132 5.02 1.71 -12.88
N VAL A 133 5.75 1.83 -11.78
CA VAL A 133 7.07 2.47 -11.75
C VAL A 133 8.02 1.77 -12.72
N LEU A 134 8.05 0.43 -12.73
CA LEU A 134 8.88 -0.33 -13.67
C LEU A 134 8.52 -0.04 -15.13
N GLY A 135 7.22 0.14 -15.43
CA GLY A 135 6.75 0.51 -16.77
C GLY A 135 7.24 1.89 -17.21
N GLU A 136 7.29 2.85 -16.28
CA GLU A 136 7.73 4.22 -16.55
C GLU A 136 9.26 4.33 -16.71
N ILE A 137 10.04 3.63 -15.87
CA ILE A 137 11.50 3.76 -15.87
C ILE A 137 12.22 2.84 -16.87
N LYS A 138 11.57 1.79 -17.38
CA LYS A 138 12.18 0.85 -18.33
C LYS A 138 12.69 1.51 -19.62
N SER A 139 12.14 2.67 -19.96
CA SER A 139 12.50 3.44 -21.15
C SER A 139 13.56 4.52 -20.89
N LEU A 140 14.07 4.63 -19.65
CA LEU A 140 15.01 5.66 -19.24
C LEU A 140 16.40 5.05 -18.94
N ASP A 141 17.41 5.48 -19.70
CA ASP A 141 18.81 5.07 -19.49
C ASP A 141 19.29 5.42 -18.07
N GLY A 142 20.12 4.56 -17.46
CA GLY A 142 20.69 4.80 -16.12
C GLY A 142 19.81 4.34 -14.94
N ASN A 143 18.77 3.54 -15.23
CA ASN A 143 17.85 2.98 -14.23
C ASN A 143 17.93 1.46 -14.12
N GLU A 144 19.01 0.85 -14.60
CA GLU A 144 19.21 -0.60 -14.56
C GLU A 144 19.19 -1.10 -13.12
N TYR A 145 19.84 -0.37 -12.21
CA TYR A 145 19.87 -0.68 -10.78
C TYR A 145 18.48 -0.70 -10.14
N LEU A 146 17.73 0.39 -10.30
CA LEU A 146 16.38 0.50 -9.76
C LEU A 146 15.45 -0.53 -10.43
N SER A 147 15.59 -0.76 -11.73
CA SER A 147 14.84 -1.78 -12.46
C SER A 147 15.10 -3.18 -11.90
N ASP A 148 16.34 -3.51 -11.57
CA ASP A 148 16.72 -4.81 -11.03
C ASP A 148 16.25 -5.00 -9.59
N LEU A 149 16.29 -3.94 -8.75
CA LEU A 149 15.66 -3.95 -7.43
C LEU A 149 14.15 -4.21 -7.52
N ILE A 150 13.46 -3.49 -8.39
CA ILE A 150 12.01 -3.66 -8.59
C ILE A 150 11.69 -5.08 -9.07
N ARG A 151 12.42 -5.60 -10.05
CA ARG A 151 12.25 -6.97 -10.55
C ARG A 151 12.50 -8.02 -9.45
N SER A 152 13.52 -7.81 -8.63
CA SER A 152 13.84 -8.69 -7.50
C SER A 152 12.70 -8.75 -6.49
N GLU A 153 12.12 -7.60 -6.14
CA GLU A 153 10.99 -7.55 -5.22
C GLU A 153 9.71 -8.14 -5.85
N LEU A 154 9.42 -7.84 -7.11
CA LEU A 154 8.26 -8.39 -7.83
C LEU A 154 8.30 -9.94 -7.92
N LYS A 155 9.48 -10.53 -8.07
CA LYS A 155 9.65 -12.01 -8.01
C LYS A 155 9.21 -12.60 -6.67
N THR A 156 9.24 -11.81 -5.60
CA THR A 156 8.78 -12.22 -4.27
C THR A 156 7.29 -11.91 -4.07
N LEU A 157 6.84 -10.73 -4.48
CA LEU A 157 5.48 -10.24 -4.23
C LEU A 157 4.42 -10.99 -5.06
N ILE A 158 4.66 -11.22 -6.36
CA ILE A 158 3.64 -11.82 -7.24
C ILE A 158 3.23 -13.22 -6.76
N PRO A 159 4.17 -14.16 -6.47
CA PRO A 159 3.79 -15.47 -5.94
C PRO A 159 3.06 -15.38 -4.60
N ARG A 160 3.53 -14.51 -3.69
CA ARG A 160 2.93 -14.31 -2.37
C ARG A 160 1.49 -13.79 -2.48
N ASN A 161 1.25 -12.80 -3.33
CA ASN A 161 -0.09 -12.26 -3.56
C ASN A 161 -1.00 -13.32 -4.18
N GLY A 162 -0.50 -14.12 -5.13
CA GLY A 162 -1.24 -15.25 -5.69
C GLY A 162 -1.64 -16.31 -4.65
N MET A 163 -0.75 -16.61 -3.69
CA MET A 163 -1.07 -17.50 -2.57
C MET A 163 -2.18 -16.93 -1.68
N VAL A 164 -2.13 -15.65 -1.34
CA VAL A 164 -3.17 -14.98 -0.54
C VAL A 164 -4.51 -15.00 -1.28
N ASP A 165 -4.53 -14.67 -2.56
CA ASP A 165 -5.74 -14.72 -3.39
C ASP A 165 -6.33 -16.14 -3.42
N ASN A 166 -5.48 -17.17 -3.55
CA ASN A 166 -5.91 -18.57 -3.53
C ASN A 166 -6.48 -19.00 -2.17
N LEU A 167 -5.86 -18.59 -1.07
CA LEU A 167 -6.36 -18.86 0.28
C LEU A 167 -7.73 -18.21 0.51
N ILE A 168 -7.90 -16.95 0.12
CA ILE A 168 -9.19 -16.25 0.26
C ILE A 168 -10.27 -16.96 -0.56
N ARG A 169 -9.99 -17.28 -1.84
CA ARG A 169 -10.95 -17.92 -2.75
C ARG A 169 -11.33 -19.34 -2.34
N ASN A 170 -10.42 -20.10 -1.73
CA ASN A 170 -10.66 -21.49 -1.34
C ASN A 170 -10.86 -21.66 0.18
N SER A 171 -10.90 -20.58 0.96
CA SER A 171 -11.15 -20.62 2.41
C SER A 171 -12.45 -21.33 2.77
N HIS A 172 -13.47 -21.24 1.91
CA HIS A 172 -14.76 -21.93 2.08
C HIS A 172 -14.80 -23.37 1.56
N LYS A 173 -13.72 -23.88 0.94
CA LYS A 173 -13.63 -25.28 0.48
C LYS A 173 -12.89 -26.19 1.45
N LEU A 174 -12.43 -25.67 2.58
CA LEU A 174 -11.70 -26.42 3.60
C LEU A 174 -12.58 -27.33 4.47
N ASP A 175 -13.89 -27.42 4.19
CA ASP A 175 -14.85 -28.07 5.11
C ASP A 175 -15.81 -29.06 4.43
N LEU A 176 -15.36 -29.74 3.37
CA LEU A 176 -16.15 -30.81 2.72
C LEU A 176 -15.23 -31.91 2.16
N GLU A 177 -14.48 -32.57 3.03
CA GLU A 177 -14.02 -33.95 2.82
C GLU A 177 -14.27 -34.72 4.13
N GLU A 178 -15.48 -35.27 4.28
CA GLU A 178 -15.79 -36.43 5.15
C GLU A 178 -15.96 -37.67 4.27
#